data_AF-A0A2V8KHI8-F1
#
_entry.id   AF-A0A2V8KHI8-F1
#
_cell.length_a   1.000
_cell.length_b   1.000
_cell.length_c   1.000
_cell.angle_alpha   90.00
_cell.angle_beta   90.00
_cell.angle_gamma   90.00
#
_symmetry.space_group_name_H-M   'P 1'
#
loop_
_entity.id
_entity.type
_entity.pdbx_description
1 polymer ?
#
loop_
_entity_poly.entity_id
_entity_poly.type
_entity_poly.pdbx_seq_one_letter_code
_entity_poly.pdbx_strand_id
1 'polypeptide(L)'
;WSPSHSSGESGNSVAWRLVGGNPGHTRLSGGLGGHAYDFENDRTTMHYVEELLRAIYMRGPGSYQTCFAIETFMDELAAAANADPVEFRLRHLKDPDSIAVIEAVAKNSGWQTAPPYSKKISNRRGTATGRGISNATTGRKAAVVADVEVNLETGKVRVTKAVIAVTCGRIINPEGMRHQLQGGLIQGLSRSLMEEIKLDQTRVTDSDWLSYPILRFPEIPEIETILIDRPDSEPDGVGETASIPAAAAIGNAIFDATGVRLREVPFTPFRLRQQQLERQR
;
A
#
# COMPACT_ATOMS: atom_id res chain seq x y z
N TRP A 1 -15.94 -17.85 8.42
CA TRP A 1 -15.00 -17.38 9.46
C TRP A 1 -13.68 -18.06 9.19
N SER A 2 -12.80 -17.40 8.44
CA SER A 2 -11.47 -17.93 8.11
C SER A 2 -10.47 -17.52 9.21
N PRO A 3 -9.58 -18.41 9.64
CA PRO A 3 -8.56 -18.10 10.64
C PRO A 3 -7.49 -17.19 10.02
N SER A 4 -7.66 -15.87 10.09
CA SER A 4 -6.65 -14.88 9.69
C SER A 4 -5.81 -14.35 10.86
N HIS A 5 -5.70 -15.13 11.94
CA HIS A 5 -4.84 -14.75 13.07
C HIS A 5 -3.44 -15.30 12.81
N SER A 6 -2.50 -14.37 12.65
CA SER A 6 -1.07 -14.58 12.43
C SER A 6 -0.52 -15.82 13.14
N SER A 7 0.04 -16.74 12.35
CA SER A 7 0.83 -17.88 12.80
C SER A 7 2.24 -17.86 12.20
N GLY A 8 2.73 -16.70 11.78
CA GLY A 8 4.03 -16.58 11.12
C GLY A 8 5.18 -16.50 12.11
N GLU A 9 6.10 -17.47 12.06
CA GLU A 9 7.49 -17.28 12.47
C GLU A 9 8.27 -16.65 11.28
N SER A 10 9.12 -15.66 11.57
CA SER A 10 10.21 -15.09 10.73
C SER A 10 9.88 -14.16 9.53
N GLY A 11 10.77 -13.21 9.21
CA GLY A 11 10.70 -12.30 8.03
C GLY A 11 11.16 -10.83 8.26
N ASN A 12 12.13 -10.25 7.54
CA ASN A 12 12.94 -9.03 7.78
C ASN A 12 12.20 -7.74 7.42
N SER A 13 12.20 -6.70 8.26
CA SER A 13 11.44 -5.48 7.91
C SER A 13 11.94 -4.20 8.56
N VAL A 14 11.69 -3.11 7.83
CA VAL A 14 11.93 -1.73 8.27
C VAL A 14 10.98 -1.41 9.42
N ALA A 15 11.52 -0.78 10.47
CA ALA A 15 10.77 -0.42 11.67
C ALA A 15 9.55 0.43 11.33
N TRP A 16 8.40 0.01 11.85
CA TRP A 16 7.14 0.73 11.77
C TRP A 16 6.51 0.70 13.17
N ARG A 17 5.71 1.72 13.50
CA ARG A 17 5.05 1.82 14.80
C ARG A 17 3.54 1.73 14.62
N LEU A 18 2.91 0.67 15.15
CA LEU A 18 1.50 0.71 15.49
C LEU A 18 1.35 1.42 16.82
N VAL A 19 0.41 2.35 16.93
CA VAL A 19 -0.05 2.85 18.22
C VAL A 19 -1.50 2.37 18.38
N GLY A 20 -1.74 1.52 19.38
CA GLY A 20 -3.06 0.97 19.71
C GLY A 20 -3.19 -0.54 19.42
N GLY A 21 -3.25 -1.34 20.50
CA GLY A 21 -3.72 -2.72 20.54
C GLY A 21 -4.96 -2.82 21.44
N ASN A 22 -5.20 -3.96 22.09
CA ASN A 22 -6.18 -4.08 23.18
C ASN A 22 -5.49 -4.64 24.45
N PRO A 23 -5.61 -4.02 25.64
CA PRO A 23 -5.12 -4.61 26.87
C PRO A 23 -5.95 -5.85 27.26
N GLY A 24 -5.28 -6.98 27.53
CA GLY A 24 -5.94 -8.18 28.07
C GLY A 24 -6.55 -9.14 27.03
N HIS A 25 -6.21 -9.02 25.75
CA HIS A 25 -6.46 -10.07 24.75
C HIS A 25 -5.15 -10.75 24.34
N THR A 26 -5.12 -12.08 24.33
CA THR A 26 -4.01 -12.90 23.81
C THR A 26 -3.89 -12.87 22.28
N ARG A 27 -4.83 -12.21 21.58
CA ARG A 27 -4.75 -11.93 20.15
C ARG A 27 -4.05 -10.60 19.94
N LEU A 28 -2.74 -10.67 19.76
CA LEU A 28 -1.90 -9.54 19.41
C LEU A 28 -2.31 -9.01 18.03
N SER A 29 -2.81 -7.77 17.96
CA SER A 29 -3.07 -7.08 16.70
C SER A 29 -1.78 -6.45 16.19
N GLY A 30 -1.47 -6.62 14.90
CA GLY A 30 -0.41 -5.84 14.26
C GLY A 30 1.01 -6.39 14.38
N GLY A 31 1.23 -7.65 14.03
CA GLY A 31 2.58 -8.18 13.81
C GLY A 31 3.02 -8.12 12.36
N LEU A 32 4.34 -8.17 12.15
CA LEU A 32 4.94 -8.41 10.84
C LEU A 32 4.58 -9.81 10.38
N GLY A 33 3.59 -9.91 9.49
CA GLY A 33 3.14 -11.18 8.90
C GLY A 33 4.10 -11.74 7.84
N GLY A 34 5.41 -11.54 8.03
CA GLY A 34 6.45 -11.83 7.04
C GLY A 34 6.49 -10.86 5.87
N HIS A 35 7.38 -11.13 4.90
CA HIS A 35 7.40 -10.49 3.59
C HIS A 35 7.49 -11.53 2.47
N ALA A 36 7.05 -11.15 1.26
CA ALA A 36 7.03 -12.05 0.11
C ALA A 36 8.42 -12.33 -0.50
N TYR A 37 9.41 -11.48 -0.21
CA TYR A 37 10.71 -11.50 -0.87
C TYR A 37 11.68 -12.52 -0.28
N ASP A 38 12.50 -13.11 -1.14
CA ASP A 38 13.53 -14.07 -0.79
C ASP A 38 14.87 -13.35 -0.51
N PHE A 39 15.20 -13.23 0.77
CA PHE A 39 16.50 -12.74 1.24
C PHE A 39 17.15 -13.79 2.12
N GLU A 40 18.43 -14.07 1.90
CA GLU A 40 19.17 -15.10 2.66
C GLU A 40 19.28 -14.77 4.15
N ASN A 41 19.47 -13.48 4.47
CA ASN A 41 19.70 -13.01 5.83
C ASN A 41 18.51 -12.19 6.32
N ASP A 42 17.94 -12.64 7.44
CA ASP A 42 16.66 -12.15 7.95
C ASP A 42 16.62 -11.99 9.48
N ARG A 43 16.19 -10.82 9.97
CA ARG A 43 15.84 -10.55 11.36
C ARG A 43 14.66 -9.59 11.49
N THR A 44 13.53 -10.07 12.01
CA THR A 44 12.45 -9.20 12.51
C THR A 44 12.39 -9.14 14.01
N THR A 45 12.09 -7.95 14.51
CA THR A 45 11.84 -7.69 15.92
C THR A 45 10.55 -6.90 16.05
N MET A 46 9.71 -7.33 16.99
CA MET A 46 8.43 -6.69 17.26
C MET A 46 8.38 -6.26 18.71
N HIS A 47 8.10 -4.98 18.92
CA HIS A 47 7.93 -4.40 20.24
C HIS A 47 6.48 -3.98 20.40
N TYR A 48 5.81 -4.56 21.41
CA TYR A 48 4.52 -4.08 21.85
C TYR A 48 4.72 -2.96 22.85
N VAL A 49 4.06 -1.83 22.61
CA VAL A 49 4.10 -0.66 23.50
C VAL A 49 2.76 -0.53 24.21
N GLU A 50 2.79 -0.04 25.45
CA GLU A 50 1.58 0.28 26.19
C GLU A 50 0.81 1.41 25.49
N GLU A 51 -0.51 1.28 25.48
CA GLU A 51 -1.38 2.05 24.60
C GLU A 51 -1.73 3.42 25.19
N LEU A 52 -1.77 4.43 24.32
CA LEU A 52 -2.35 5.73 24.65
C LEU A 52 -3.86 5.77 24.35
N LEU A 53 -4.32 4.98 23.38
CA LEU A 53 -5.71 4.92 22.91
C LEU A 53 -6.06 3.48 22.54
N ARG A 54 -7.31 3.09 22.82
CA ARG A 54 -7.85 1.78 22.42
C ARG A 54 -7.94 1.70 20.90
N ALA A 55 -7.31 0.70 20.29
CA ALA A 55 -7.50 0.40 18.88
C ALA A 55 -7.97 -1.05 18.69
N ILE A 56 -8.59 -1.32 17.54
CA ILE A 56 -9.07 -2.66 17.18
C ILE A 56 -8.84 -2.89 15.68
N TYR A 57 -9.22 -4.07 15.21
CA TYR A 57 -9.06 -4.51 13.84
C TYR A 57 -9.68 -3.53 12.84
N MET A 58 -8.81 -2.92 12.05
CA MET A 58 -9.16 -2.31 10.77
C MET A 58 -8.80 -3.28 9.64
N ARG A 59 -9.53 -3.25 8.53
CA ARG A 59 -9.35 -4.16 7.39
C ARG A 59 -7.88 -4.21 6.96
N GLY A 60 -7.27 -5.40 7.04
CA GLY A 60 -5.83 -5.63 6.88
C GLY A 60 -5.02 -5.33 8.16
N PRO A 61 -5.36 -5.92 9.32
CA PRO A 61 -4.72 -5.59 10.60
C PRO A 61 -3.23 -5.95 10.55
N GLY A 62 -2.34 -5.01 10.91
CA GLY A 62 -0.89 -5.22 10.76
C GLY A 62 -0.37 -5.00 9.34
N SER A 63 -1.11 -5.57 8.39
CA SER A 63 -0.65 -5.79 7.02
C SER A 63 -0.56 -4.50 6.22
N TYR A 64 -1.48 -3.56 6.43
CA TYR A 64 -1.49 -2.30 5.68
C TYR A 64 -0.21 -1.48 5.90
N GLN A 65 0.14 -1.23 7.17
CA GLN A 65 1.32 -0.44 7.51
C GLN A 65 2.65 -1.17 7.32
N THR A 66 2.69 -2.49 7.52
CA THR A 66 3.88 -3.30 7.23
C THR A 66 4.17 -3.35 5.74
N CYS A 67 3.14 -3.60 4.93
CA CYS A 67 3.22 -3.54 3.47
C CYS A 67 3.73 -2.15 3.03
N PHE A 68 3.17 -1.07 3.57
CA PHE A 68 3.65 0.28 3.25
C PHE A 68 5.15 0.44 3.49
N ALA A 69 5.66 0.05 4.67
CA ALA A 69 7.08 0.15 4.98
C ALA A 69 7.96 -0.71 4.06
N ILE A 70 7.60 -1.98 3.87
CA ILE A 70 8.37 -2.94 3.07
C ILE A 70 8.37 -2.54 1.60
N GLU A 71 7.21 -2.27 1.01
CA GLU A 71 7.08 -1.97 -0.43
C GLU A 71 7.63 -0.60 -0.81
N THR A 72 7.60 0.36 0.12
CA THR A 72 8.30 1.63 -0.07
C THR A 72 9.81 1.40 -0.05
N PHE A 73 10.31 0.59 0.87
CA PHE A 73 11.73 0.27 0.94
C PHE A 73 12.23 -0.52 -0.27
N MET A 74 11.44 -1.49 -0.76
CA MET A 74 11.76 -2.21 -2.00
C MET A 74 11.88 -1.28 -3.20
N ASP A 75 11.05 -0.23 -3.26
CA ASP A 75 11.13 0.80 -4.30
C ASP A 75 12.37 1.72 -4.12
N GLU A 76 12.74 2.03 -2.88
CA GLU A 76 13.99 2.74 -2.59
C GLU A 76 15.23 1.92 -2.99
N LEU A 77 15.23 0.60 -2.74
CA LEU A 77 16.27 -0.31 -3.18
C LEU A 77 16.35 -0.39 -4.72
N ALA A 78 15.21 -0.47 -5.40
CA ALA A 78 15.16 -0.44 -6.86
C ALA A 78 15.76 0.87 -7.41
N ALA A 79 15.39 2.01 -6.83
CA ALA A 79 15.94 3.32 -7.20
C ALA A 79 17.46 3.40 -6.94
N ALA A 80 17.94 2.94 -5.79
CA ALA A 80 19.36 2.92 -5.45
C ALA A 80 20.17 2.00 -6.38
N ALA A 81 19.59 0.89 -6.80
CA ALA A 81 20.17 -0.04 -7.77
C ALA A 81 20.04 0.44 -9.22
N ASN A 82 19.39 1.58 -9.47
CA ASN A 82 19.01 2.06 -10.80
C ASN A 82 18.31 0.98 -11.65
N ALA A 83 17.44 0.22 -11.00
CA ALA A 83 16.69 -0.89 -11.59
C ALA A 83 15.20 -0.53 -11.68
N ASP A 84 14.51 -1.11 -12.68
CA ASP A 84 13.06 -1.02 -12.77
C ASP A 84 12.39 -1.69 -11.55
N PRO A 85 11.38 -1.06 -10.92
CA PRO A 85 10.80 -1.55 -9.67
C PRO A 85 9.91 -2.80 -9.84
N VAL A 86 9.43 -3.10 -11.05
CA VAL A 86 8.74 -4.37 -11.35
C VAL A 86 9.78 -5.48 -11.43
N GLU A 87 10.80 -5.29 -12.27
CA GLU A 87 11.89 -6.27 -12.43
C GLU A 87 12.62 -6.52 -11.11
N PHE A 88 12.85 -5.47 -10.33
CA PHE A 88 13.51 -5.57 -9.04
C PHE A 88 12.72 -6.48 -8.09
N ARG A 89 11.39 -6.34 -8.02
CA ARG A 89 10.55 -7.24 -7.22
C ARG A 89 10.60 -8.67 -7.74
N LEU A 90 10.46 -8.86 -9.05
CA LEU A 90 10.46 -10.20 -9.68
C LEU A 90 11.76 -10.97 -9.43
N ARG A 91 12.91 -10.28 -9.39
CA ARG A 91 14.21 -10.92 -9.06
C ARG A 91 14.29 -11.45 -7.63
N HIS A 92 13.44 -10.96 -6.72
CA HIS A 92 13.43 -11.32 -5.30
C HIS A 92 12.19 -12.14 -4.93
N LEU A 93 11.43 -12.66 -5.90
CA LEU A 93 10.25 -13.48 -5.63
C LEU A 93 10.44 -14.90 -6.17
N LYS A 94 10.01 -15.88 -5.38
CA LYS A 94 9.97 -17.31 -5.77
C LYS A 94 8.54 -17.83 -5.94
N ASP A 95 7.60 -17.21 -5.23
CA ASP A 95 6.21 -17.65 -5.22
C ASP A 95 5.52 -17.31 -6.56
N PRO A 96 5.03 -18.31 -7.32
CA PRO A 96 4.52 -18.11 -8.67
C PRO A 96 3.26 -17.24 -8.70
N ASP A 97 2.47 -17.24 -7.63
CA ASP A 97 1.26 -16.42 -7.54
C ASP A 97 1.59 -14.94 -7.27
N SER A 98 2.61 -14.67 -6.45
CA SER A 98 3.14 -13.31 -6.24
C SER A 98 3.72 -12.74 -7.53
N ILE A 99 4.44 -13.57 -8.28
CA ILE A 99 4.95 -13.23 -9.61
C ILE A 99 3.79 -12.90 -10.56
N ALA A 100 2.79 -13.80 -10.64
CA ALA A 100 1.67 -13.66 -11.56
C ALA A 100 0.86 -12.37 -11.34
N VAL A 101 0.62 -11.97 -10.08
CA VAL A 101 -0.11 -10.72 -9.79
C VAL A 101 0.70 -9.48 -10.20
N ILE A 102 2.01 -9.48 -10.00
CA ILE A 102 2.89 -8.37 -10.40
C ILE A 102 2.94 -8.25 -11.92
N GLU A 103 3.15 -9.36 -12.63
CA GLU A 103 3.16 -9.39 -14.09
C GLU A 103 1.81 -8.93 -14.67
N ALA A 104 0.70 -9.35 -14.07
CA ALA A 104 -0.63 -8.96 -14.50
C ALA A 104 -0.86 -7.44 -14.37
N VAL A 105 -0.55 -6.83 -13.22
CA VAL A 105 -0.70 -5.37 -13.09
C VAL A 105 0.27 -4.60 -13.96
N ALA A 106 1.51 -5.08 -14.15
CA ALA A 106 2.48 -4.44 -15.01
C ALA A 106 2.00 -4.45 -16.48
N LYS A 107 1.53 -5.59 -16.97
CA LYS A 107 0.97 -5.72 -18.33
C LYS A 107 -0.23 -4.81 -18.55
N ASN A 108 -1.23 -4.90 -17.67
CA ASN A 108 -2.52 -4.22 -17.87
C ASN A 108 -2.47 -2.71 -17.61
N SER A 109 -1.57 -2.25 -16.75
CA SER A 109 -1.31 -0.81 -16.60
C SER A 109 -0.55 -0.20 -17.79
N GLY A 110 0.03 -1.05 -18.67
CA GLY A 110 0.95 -0.60 -19.70
C GLY A 110 2.26 -0.10 -19.12
N TRP A 111 2.81 -0.81 -18.12
CA TRP A 111 4.06 -0.47 -17.46
C TRP A 111 5.20 -0.31 -18.48
N GLN A 112 6.00 0.74 -18.31
CA GLN A 112 7.17 1.01 -19.13
C GLN A 112 8.41 0.82 -18.27
N THR A 113 9.28 -0.10 -18.67
CA THR A 113 10.50 -0.42 -17.93
C THR A 113 11.37 0.82 -17.77
N ALA A 114 11.53 1.28 -16.52
CA ALA A 114 12.39 2.38 -16.18
C ALA A 114 12.68 2.39 -14.67
N PRO A 115 13.84 2.89 -14.24
CA PRO A 115 14.07 3.10 -12.80
C PRO A 115 13.08 4.14 -12.25
N PRO A 116 12.74 4.07 -10.95
CA PRO A 116 11.87 5.06 -10.31
C PRO A 116 12.43 6.47 -10.47
N TYR A 117 11.57 7.46 -10.72
CA TYR A 117 11.97 8.87 -10.89
C TYR A 117 12.96 9.09 -12.07
N SER A 118 12.82 8.30 -13.13
CA SER A 118 13.65 8.41 -14.35
C SER A 118 13.22 9.53 -15.28
N LYS A 119 11.96 9.97 -15.22
CA LYS A 119 11.39 11.00 -16.10
C LYS A 119 11.42 12.37 -15.42
N LYS A 120 12.13 13.33 -16.02
CA LYS A 120 12.01 14.75 -15.66
C LYS A 120 10.77 15.33 -16.35
N ILE A 121 9.59 15.17 -15.78
CA ILE A 121 8.38 15.81 -16.32
C ILE A 121 7.71 16.62 -15.21
N SER A 122 7.99 17.92 -15.20
CA SER A 122 6.94 18.88 -14.86
C SER A 122 6.38 19.40 -16.16
N ASN A 123 5.08 19.22 -16.39
CA ASN A 123 4.44 19.97 -17.46
C ASN A 123 4.46 21.47 -17.09
N ARG A 124 4.35 22.36 -18.09
CA ARG A 124 4.34 23.83 -17.91
C ARG A 124 3.23 24.35 -16.99
N ARG A 125 2.38 23.49 -16.42
CA ARG A 125 1.21 23.81 -15.59
C ARG A 125 1.40 23.49 -14.10
N GLY A 126 2.58 23.04 -13.68
CA GLY A 126 2.86 22.76 -12.26
C GLY A 126 2.26 21.44 -11.76
N THR A 127 1.92 20.51 -12.66
CA THR A 127 1.47 19.15 -12.30
C THR A 127 2.53 18.12 -12.72
N ALA A 128 2.95 17.29 -11.79
CA ALA A 128 3.77 16.12 -12.08
C ALA A 128 2.90 14.87 -12.15
N THR A 129 3.28 13.92 -13.00
CA THR A 129 2.62 12.62 -13.11
C THR A 129 3.62 11.53 -12.75
N GLY A 130 3.18 10.50 -12.05
CA GLY A 130 4.02 9.37 -11.72
C GLY A 130 3.23 8.09 -11.61
N ARG A 131 3.95 6.99 -11.68
CA ARG A 131 3.38 5.64 -11.62
C ARG A 131 4.16 4.81 -10.61
N GLY A 132 3.45 4.11 -9.74
CA GLY A 132 4.04 3.30 -8.68
C GLY A 132 3.41 1.93 -8.62
N ILE A 133 4.24 0.94 -8.25
CA ILE A 133 3.80 -0.44 -8.02
C ILE A 133 4.01 -0.82 -6.56
N SER A 134 3.16 -1.71 -6.06
CA SER A 134 3.26 -2.36 -4.76
C SER A 134 2.68 -3.76 -4.78
N ASN A 135 3.30 -4.67 -4.03
CA ASN A 135 2.85 -6.03 -3.80
C ASN A 135 2.35 -6.21 -2.35
N ALA A 136 1.26 -6.94 -2.15
CA ALA A 136 0.80 -7.32 -0.82
C ALA A 136 1.81 -8.30 -0.20
N THR A 137 2.39 -7.92 0.94
CA THR A 137 3.51 -8.67 1.55
C THR A 137 3.06 -9.82 2.47
N THR A 138 1.76 -9.92 2.76
CA THR A 138 1.22 -10.79 3.81
C THR A 138 0.55 -12.05 3.26
N GLY A 139 1.33 -13.02 2.77
CA GLY A 139 0.90 -14.39 2.39
C GLY A 139 -0.08 -14.51 1.21
N ARG A 140 -1.11 -13.66 1.17
CA ARG A 140 -2.10 -13.48 0.12
C ARG A 140 -1.55 -12.63 -1.01
N LYS A 141 -2.03 -12.91 -2.23
CA LYS A 141 -1.36 -12.51 -3.46
C LYS A 141 -2.15 -11.41 -4.12
N ALA A 142 -1.69 -10.17 -4.00
CA ALA A 142 -2.23 -9.05 -4.75
C ALA A 142 -1.13 -8.06 -5.09
N ALA A 143 -1.25 -7.41 -6.23
CA ALA A 143 -0.40 -6.28 -6.59
C ALA A 143 -1.28 -5.12 -7.06
N VAL A 144 -0.78 -3.90 -6.89
CA VAL A 144 -1.42 -2.68 -7.37
C VAL A 144 -0.40 -1.83 -8.11
N VAL A 145 -0.81 -1.35 -9.29
CA VAL A 145 -0.19 -0.19 -9.95
C VAL A 145 -1.12 1.00 -9.78
N ALA A 146 -0.57 2.14 -9.35
CA ALA A 146 -1.28 3.40 -9.21
C ALA A 146 -0.64 4.49 -10.08
N ASP A 147 -1.48 5.21 -10.82
CA ASP A 147 -1.13 6.43 -11.53
C ASP A 147 -1.58 7.64 -10.72
N VAL A 148 -0.68 8.60 -10.54
CA VAL A 148 -0.97 9.81 -9.76
C VAL A 148 -0.65 11.08 -10.54
N GLU A 149 -1.42 12.11 -10.23
CA GLU A 149 -1.10 13.49 -10.51
C GLU A 149 -0.81 14.22 -9.20
N VAL A 150 0.27 15.00 -9.19
CA VAL A 150 0.68 15.82 -8.06
C VAL A 150 0.73 17.28 -8.50
N ASN A 151 -0.07 18.13 -7.88
CA ASN A 151 0.05 19.56 -8.03
C ASN A 151 1.26 20.05 -7.19
N LEU A 152 2.32 20.51 -7.86
CA LEU A 152 3.60 20.87 -7.23
C LEU A 152 3.53 22.15 -6.39
N GLU A 153 2.56 23.02 -6.65
CA GLU A 153 2.35 24.25 -5.89
C GLU A 153 1.62 23.99 -4.57
N THR A 154 0.54 23.22 -4.63
CA THR A 154 -0.34 22.96 -3.48
C THR A 154 0.02 21.70 -2.69
N GLY A 155 0.72 20.75 -3.32
CA GLY A 155 0.97 19.41 -2.77
C GLY A 155 -0.23 18.45 -2.92
N LYS A 156 -1.32 18.86 -3.58
CA LYS A 156 -2.49 17.99 -3.75
C LYS A 156 -2.16 16.79 -4.64
N VAL A 157 -2.40 15.58 -4.12
CA VAL A 157 -2.25 14.32 -4.84
C VAL A 157 -3.63 13.82 -5.30
N ARG A 158 -3.72 13.36 -6.54
CA ARG A 158 -4.90 12.70 -7.09
C ARG A 158 -4.47 11.38 -7.73
N VAL A 159 -5.09 10.28 -7.34
CA VAL A 159 -4.95 9.01 -8.07
C VAL A 159 -5.86 9.09 -9.28
N THR A 160 -5.34 8.84 -10.47
CA THR A 160 -6.11 8.92 -11.73
C THR A 160 -6.56 7.55 -12.21
N LYS A 161 -5.71 6.54 -12.02
CA LYS A 161 -5.99 5.14 -12.36
C LYS A 161 -5.33 4.22 -11.34
N ALA A 162 -5.98 3.11 -11.04
CA ALA A 162 -5.41 2.03 -10.27
C ALA A 162 -5.76 0.67 -10.90
N VAL A 163 -4.75 -0.17 -11.10
CA VAL A 163 -4.90 -1.53 -11.62
C VAL A 163 -4.54 -2.49 -10.50
N ILE A 164 -5.48 -3.37 -10.13
CA ILE A 164 -5.28 -4.36 -9.08
C ILE A 164 -5.42 -5.77 -9.64
N ALA A 165 -4.43 -6.62 -9.39
CA ALA A 165 -4.50 -8.05 -9.65
C ALA A 165 -4.52 -8.82 -8.34
N VAL A 166 -5.27 -9.93 -8.32
CA VAL A 166 -5.35 -10.82 -7.17
C VAL A 166 -5.39 -12.28 -7.61
N THR A 167 -4.89 -13.16 -6.75
CA THR A 167 -5.24 -14.59 -6.76
C THR A 167 -5.48 -15.09 -5.34
N CYS A 168 -6.42 -16.02 -5.20
CA CYS A 168 -6.82 -16.62 -3.93
C CYS A 168 -7.29 -18.06 -4.10
N GLY A 169 -6.58 -18.82 -4.94
CA GLY A 169 -7.04 -20.15 -5.32
C GLY A 169 -8.23 -20.10 -6.29
N ARG A 170 -9.12 -21.09 -6.21
CA ARG A 170 -10.32 -21.16 -7.04
C ARG A 170 -11.27 -20.00 -6.76
N ILE A 171 -11.68 -19.31 -7.81
CA ILE A 171 -12.64 -18.20 -7.73
C ILE A 171 -14.07 -18.74 -7.78
N ILE A 172 -14.80 -18.57 -6.67
CA ILE A 172 -16.19 -19.05 -6.55
C ILE A 172 -17.20 -18.06 -7.17
N ASN A 173 -17.03 -16.77 -6.90
CA ASN A 173 -17.90 -15.70 -7.41
C ASN A 173 -17.04 -14.55 -7.95
N PRO A 174 -16.77 -14.52 -9.26
CA PRO A 174 -15.93 -13.50 -9.88
C PRO A 174 -16.45 -12.08 -9.65
N GLU A 175 -17.74 -11.83 -9.83
CA GLU A 175 -18.30 -10.48 -9.68
C GLU A 175 -18.29 -10.00 -8.23
N GLY A 176 -18.62 -10.88 -7.28
CA GLY A 176 -18.48 -10.58 -5.85
C GLY A 176 -17.03 -10.26 -5.48
N MET A 177 -16.06 -10.94 -6.10
CA MET A 177 -14.64 -10.65 -5.92
C MET A 177 -14.25 -9.29 -6.49
N ARG A 178 -14.72 -8.92 -7.69
CA ARG A 178 -14.47 -7.58 -8.27
C ARG A 178 -14.95 -6.47 -7.35
N HIS A 179 -16.17 -6.60 -6.80
CA HIS A 179 -16.71 -5.62 -5.85
C HIS A 179 -15.86 -5.53 -4.57
N GLN A 180 -15.37 -6.65 -4.06
CA GLN A 180 -14.48 -6.68 -2.89
C GLN A 180 -13.14 -6.01 -3.16
N LEU A 181 -12.58 -6.21 -4.36
CA LEU A 181 -11.35 -5.56 -4.80
C LEU A 181 -11.53 -4.05 -4.93
N GLN A 182 -12.57 -3.61 -5.63
CA GLN A 182 -12.88 -2.18 -5.81
C GLN A 182 -13.10 -1.50 -4.45
N GLY A 183 -13.99 -2.04 -3.61
CA GLY A 183 -14.28 -1.46 -2.30
C GLY A 183 -13.08 -1.47 -1.35
N GLY A 184 -12.29 -2.55 -1.34
CA GLY A 184 -11.06 -2.62 -0.53
C GLY A 184 -9.98 -1.65 -1.01
N LEU A 185 -9.79 -1.54 -2.33
CA LEU A 185 -8.84 -0.60 -2.90
C LEU A 185 -9.25 0.85 -2.58
N ILE A 186 -10.52 1.23 -2.79
CA ILE A 186 -11.03 2.57 -2.43
C ILE A 186 -10.78 2.90 -0.95
N GLN A 187 -11.00 1.95 -0.04
CA GLN A 187 -10.68 2.12 1.38
C GLN A 187 -9.17 2.32 1.62
N GLY A 188 -8.31 1.64 0.86
CA GLY A 188 -6.86 1.85 0.93
C GLY A 188 -6.42 3.20 0.35
N LEU A 189 -7.00 3.62 -0.77
CA LEU A 189 -6.73 4.94 -1.38
C LEU A 189 -7.13 6.07 -0.42
N SER A 190 -8.33 5.99 0.15
CA SER A 190 -8.86 7.00 1.07
C SER A 190 -7.99 7.16 2.33
N ARG A 191 -7.64 6.03 2.96
CA ARG A 191 -6.69 5.97 4.07
C ARG A 191 -5.31 6.51 3.74
N SER A 192 -4.83 6.27 2.53
CA SER A 192 -3.52 6.74 2.10
C SER A 192 -3.48 8.25 1.84
N LEU A 193 -4.59 8.85 1.42
CA LEU A 193 -4.61 10.23 0.91
C LEU A 193 -5.07 11.25 1.95
N MET A 194 -5.99 10.90 2.85
CA MET A 194 -6.63 11.91 3.70
C MET A 194 -7.13 11.45 5.07
N GLU A 195 -7.42 10.17 5.29
CA GLU A 195 -8.01 9.75 6.56
C GLU A 195 -6.99 9.75 7.71
N GLU A 196 -7.25 10.55 8.73
CA GLU A 196 -6.41 10.69 9.92
C GLU A 196 -7.30 11.07 11.10
N ILE A 197 -7.10 10.42 12.24
CA ILE A 197 -7.72 10.82 13.51
C ILE A 197 -6.80 11.82 14.18
N LYS A 198 -7.29 13.03 14.43
CA LYS A 198 -6.57 14.08 15.16
C LYS A 198 -6.85 14.00 16.65
N LEU A 199 -5.82 14.32 17.41
CA LEU A 199 -5.77 14.24 18.85
C LEU A 199 -5.21 15.57 19.39
N ASP A 200 -5.77 16.05 20.49
CA ASP A 200 -5.11 17.04 21.35
C ASP A 200 -4.48 16.31 22.56
N GLN A 201 -3.96 17.08 23.54
CA GLN A 201 -3.31 16.50 24.73
C GLN A 201 -4.25 15.64 25.60
N THR A 202 -5.56 15.73 25.38
CA THR A 202 -6.59 15.18 26.27
C THR A 202 -7.61 14.28 25.56
N ARG A 203 -7.83 14.44 24.26
CA ARG A 203 -8.90 13.72 23.54
C ARG A 203 -8.71 13.65 22.03
N VAL A 204 -9.51 12.79 21.42
CA VAL A 204 -9.83 12.83 19.98
C VAL A 204 -10.61 14.09 19.66
N THR A 205 -10.18 14.82 18.64
CA THR A 205 -10.84 16.06 18.19
C THR A 205 -11.80 15.85 17.02
N ASP A 206 -11.63 14.78 16.25
CA ASP A 206 -12.50 14.44 15.14
C ASP A 206 -13.63 13.51 15.60
N SER A 207 -14.88 13.96 15.53
CA SER A 207 -16.05 13.23 16.05
C SER A 207 -17.17 13.04 15.03
N ASP A 208 -17.00 13.51 13.80
CA ASP A 208 -18.01 13.45 12.75
C ASP A 208 -17.39 13.31 11.34
N TRP A 209 -18.26 13.15 10.33
CA TRP A 209 -17.86 12.97 8.93
C TRP A 209 -17.33 14.23 8.24
N LEU A 210 -17.42 15.39 8.88
CA LEU A 210 -16.84 16.64 8.38
C LEU A 210 -15.39 16.79 8.85
N SER A 211 -15.14 16.40 10.11
CA SER A 211 -13.83 16.40 10.76
C SER A 211 -12.95 15.21 10.32
N TYR A 212 -13.56 14.07 9.96
CA TYR A 212 -12.87 12.91 9.37
C TYR A 212 -13.28 12.70 7.90
N PRO A 213 -12.56 13.30 6.92
CA PRO A 213 -12.91 13.17 5.52
C PRO A 213 -12.52 11.79 4.96
N ILE A 214 -13.36 11.29 4.06
CA ILE A 214 -13.11 10.11 3.21
C ILE A 214 -13.23 10.51 1.74
N LEU A 215 -12.66 9.70 0.84
CA LEU A 215 -12.83 9.90 -0.61
C LEU A 215 -14.31 10.03 -1.00
N ARG A 216 -14.61 11.02 -1.82
CA ARG A 216 -15.93 11.23 -2.43
C ARG A 216 -15.98 10.66 -3.84
N PHE A 217 -17.18 10.44 -4.38
CA PHE A 217 -17.38 9.87 -5.72
C PHE A 217 -16.52 10.52 -6.84
N PRO A 218 -16.38 11.86 -6.93
CA PRO A 218 -15.56 12.49 -7.97
C PRO A 218 -14.05 12.22 -7.85
N GLU A 219 -13.60 11.71 -6.70
CA GLU A 219 -12.20 11.45 -6.39
C GLU A 219 -11.84 9.96 -6.57
N ILE A 220 -12.82 9.10 -6.87
CA ILE A 220 -12.59 7.70 -7.17
C ILE A 220 -11.88 7.60 -8.55
N PRO A 221 -10.70 6.96 -8.63
CA PRO A 221 -10.01 6.80 -9.91
C PRO A 221 -10.70 5.78 -10.81
N GLU A 222 -10.23 5.68 -12.06
CA GLU A 222 -10.49 4.48 -12.86
C GLU A 222 -9.87 3.26 -12.15
N ILE A 223 -10.68 2.23 -11.88
CA ILE A 223 -10.22 1.00 -11.22
C ILE A 223 -10.39 -0.19 -12.17
N GLU A 224 -9.27 -0.82 -12.53
CA GLU A 224 -9.25 -2.07 -13.28
C GLU A 224 -8.97 -3.25 -12.35
N THR A 225 -9.79 -4.31 -12.43
CA THR A 225 -9.64 -5.51 -11.58
C THR A 225 -9.26 -6.72 -12.42
N ILE A 226 -8.17 -7.38 -12.03
CA ILE A 226 -7.65 -8.58 -12.68
C ILE A 226 -7.78 -9.74 -11.71
N LEU A 227 -8.53 -10.75 -12.12
CA LEU A 227 -8.77 -11.96 -11.35
C LEU A 227 -7.95 -13.08 -11.97
N ILE A 228 -6.97 -13.59 -11.23
CA ILE A 228 -6.15 -14.73 -11.66
C ILE A 228 -6.71 -15.97 -10.97
N ASP A 229 -7.51 -16.74 -11.71
CA ASP A 229 -8.14 -17.96 -11.20
C ASP A 229 -7.16 -19.14 -11.17
N ARG A 230 -7.25 -19.92 -10.09
CA ARG A 230 -6.50 -21.17 -9.90
C ARG A 230 -7.51 -22.29 -9.66
N PRO A 231 -8.12 -22.86 -10.71
CA PRO A 231 -9.26 -23.76 -10.57
C PRO A 231 -8.91 -25.04 -9.79
N ASP A 232 -7.65 -25.45 -9.77
CA ASP A 232 -7.17 -26.66 -9.08
C ASP A 232 -6.68 -26.41 -7.64
N SER A 233 -6.76 -25.17 -7.16
CA SER A 233 -6.35 -24.78 -5.81
C SER A 233 -7.56 -24.54 -4.90
N GLU A 234 -7.42 -24.84 -3.61
CA GLU A 234 -8.44 -24.52 -2.61
C GLU A 234 -8.72 -23.01 -2.54
N PRO A 235 -9.99 -22.58 -2.42
CA PRO A 235 -10.34 -21.17 -2.33
C PRO A 235 -9.88 -20.56 -0.99
N ASP A 236 -9.40 -19.31 -1.04
CA ASP A 236 -9.04 -18.50 0.14
C ASP A 236 -9.71 -17.11 0.13
N GLY A 237 -9.58 -16.37 1.23
CA GLY A 237 -10.16 -15.06 1.43
C GLY A 237 -9.42 -13.93 0.70
N VAL A 238 -10.18 -13.12 -0.04
CA VAL A 238 -9.69 -11.92 -0.74
C VAL A 238 -10.00 -10.61 -0.02
N GLY A 239 -10.84 -10.66 1.02
CA GLY A 239 -11.48 -9.49 1.60
C GLY A 239 -10.48 -8.43 2.05
N GLU A 240 -9.42 -8.79 2.78
CA GLU A 240 -8.48 -7.79 3.32
C GLU A 240 -7.43 -7.35 2.30
N THR A 241 -7.08 -8.27 1.38
CA THR A 241 -5.92 -8.18 0.50
C THR A 241 -5.90 -6.92 -0.36
N ALA A 242 -7.08 -6.50 -0.84
CA ALA A 242 -7.19 -5.41 -1.81
C ALA A 242 -6.75 -4.03 -1.28
N SER A 243 -6.88 -3.79 0.03
CA SER A 243 -6.47 -2.51 0.61
C SER A 243 -4.98 -2.43 0.92
N ILE A 244 -4.32 -3.57 1.12
CA ILE A 244 -2.97 -3.67 1.70
C ILE A 244 -1.89 -2.96 0.88
N PRO A 245 -1.79 -3.15 -0.46
CA PRO A 245 -0.72 -2.54 -1.25
C PRO A 245 -0.95 -1.06 -1.60
N ALA A 246 -2.13 -0.50 -1.29
CA ALA A 246 -2.54 0.81 -1.79
C ALA A 246 -1.60 1.95 -1.39
N ALA A 247 -1.24 2.04 -0.10
CA ALA A 247 -0.38 3.12 0.40
C ALA A 247 0.98 3.15 -0.30
N ALA A 248 1.62 1.99 -0.44
CA ALA A 248 2.94 1.95 -1.06
C ALA A 248 2.87 2.20 -2.57
N ALA A 249 1.83 1.72 -3.27
CA ALA A 249 1.67 2.00 -4.70
C ALA A 249 1.56 3.51 -4.94
N ILE A 250 0.75 4.22 -4.14
CA ILE A 250 0.60 5.68 -4.24
C ILE A 250 1.90 6.39 -3.82
N GLY A 251 2.52 5.99 -2.70
CA GLY A 251 3.77 6.59 -2.22
C GLY A 251 4.91 6.47 -3.25
N ASN A 252 5.03 5.31 -3.89
CA ASN A 252 6.00 5.05 -4.96
C ASN A 252 5.66 5.88 -6.20
N ALA A 253 4.38 6.05 -6.54
CA ALA A 253 3.96 6.90 -7.65
C ALA A 253 4.24 8.39 -7.39
N ILE A 254 4.07 8.86 -6.15
CA ILE A 254 4.44 10.23 -5.74
C ILE A 254 5.94 10.42 -5.87
N PHE A 255 6.74 9.44 -5.45
CA PHE A 255 8.19 9.49 -5.62
C PHE A 255 8.58 9.51 -7.10
N ASP A 256 7.98 8.66 -7.93
CA ASP A 256 8.22 8.68 -9.38
C ASP A 256 7.86 10.04 -10.01
N ALA A 257 6.77 10.67 -9.56
CA ALA A 257 6.34 11.98 -10.06
C ALA A 257 7.27 13.13 -9.61
N THR A 258 7.73 13.11 -8.36
CA THR A 258 8.29 14.30 -7.71
C THR A 258 9.72 14.15 -7.23
N GLY A 259 10.19 12.91 -7.06
CA GLY A 259 11.43 12.54 -6.36
C GLY A 259 11.34 12.74 -4.85
N VAL A 260 10.16 13.02 -4.29
CA VAL A 260 9.94 13.13 -2.85
C VAL A 260 9.44 11.81 -2.29
N ARG A 261 10.10 11.30 -1.26
CA ARG A 261 9.76 10.04 -0.60
C ARG A 261 8.99 10.31 0.68
N LEU A 262 7.68 10.06 0.66
CA LEU A 262 6.85 10.11 1.86
C LEU A 262 6.91 8.78 2.59
N ARG A 263 7.26 8.81 3.88
CA ARG A 263 7.33 7.62 4.76
C ARG A 263 6.25 7.62 5.84
N GLU A 264 5.29 8.52 5.74
CA GLU A 264 4.18 8.69 6.67
C GLU A 264 2.89 8.89 5.87
N VAL A 265 1.87 8.12 6.21
CA VAL A 265 0.50 8.28 5.71
C VAL A 265 -0.36 9.01 6.74
N PRO A 266 -1.40 9.75 6.31
CA PRO A 266 -1.80 10.00 4.91
C PRO A 266 -0.93 11.02 4.18
N PHE A 267 -0.84 10.90 2.86
CA PHE A 267 -0.10 11.76 1.92
C PHE A 267 -0.79 13.12 1.71
N THR A 268 -0.96 13.87 2.80
CA THR A 268 -1.64 15.16 2.78
C THR A 268 -0.82 16.21 2.02
N PRO A 269 -1.48 17.25 1.45
CA PRO A 269 -0.78 18.36 0.81
C PRO A 269 0.27 19.01 1.72
N PHE A 270 -0.03 19.12 3.01
CA PHE A 270 0.91 19.64 4.01
C PHE A 270 2.18 18.78 4.09
N ARG A 271 2.07 17.46 4.32
CA ARG A 271 3.25 16.57 4.43
C ARG A 271 4.09 16.59 3.16
N LEU A 272 3.46 16.59 1.98
CA LEU A 272 4.18 16.65 0.71
C LEU A 272 4.94 17.98 0.54
N ARG A 273 4.30 19.11 0.85
CA ARG A 273 4.94 20.44 0.76
C ARG A 273 6.09 20.58 1.73
N GLN A 274 5.96 20.10 2.96
CA GLN A 274 7.06 20.10 3.94
C GLN A 274 8.28 19.36 3.39
N GLN A 275 8.09 18.13 2.88
CA GLN A 275 9.17 17.33 2.32
C GLN A 275 9.79 17.92 1.03
N GLN A 276 8.98 18.57 0.18
CA GLN A 276 9.49 19.32 -0.98
C GLN A 276 10.41 20.47 -0.57
N LEU A 277 10.06 21.20 0.50
CA LEU A 277 10.87 22.32 1.01
C LEU A 277 12.17 21.81 1.65
N GLU A 278 12.11 20.71 2.41
CA GLU A 278 13.30 20.09 3.01
C GLU A 278 14.31 19.66 1.95
N ARG A 279 13.86 19.10 0.82
CA ARG A 279 14.72 18.68 -0.28
C ARG A 279 15.38 19.83 -1.06
N GLN A 280 14.83 21.04 -0.99
CA GLN A 280 15.39 22.22 -1.65
C GLN A 280 16.50 22.90 -0.82
N ARG A 281 16.66 22.52 0.45
CA ARG A 281 17.72 23.00 1.34
C ARG A 281 18.97 22.14 1.19
#